data_AF-A0A496WV48-F1
#
_entry.id   AF-A0A496WV48-F1
#
_cell.length_a   1.000
_cell.length_b   1.000
_cell.length_c   1.000
_cell.angle_alpha   90.00
_cell.angle_beta   90.00
_cell.angle_gamma   90.00
#
_symmetry.space_group_name_H-M   'P 1'
#
loop_
_entity.id
_entity.type
_entity.pdbx_description
1 polymer ?
#
loop_
_entity_poly.entity_id
_entity_poly.type
_entity_poly.pdbx_seq_one_letter_code
_entity_poly.pdbx_strand_id
1 'polypeptide(L)'
;GVHGDKEEIVYSELCEVVDEWIQLYEKEGLTLPERTSGKRYSGKFNLRVGEELHELLNIESLKSGESLNSYCVKTLRSQVGL
;
A
#
# COMPACT_ATOMS: atom_id res chain seq x y z
N GLY A 1 8.34 0.47 -17.10
CA GLY A 1 7.77 -0.52 -16.16
C GLY A 1 7.60 -1.80 -16.94
N VAL A 2 7.87 -2.94 -16.31
CA VAL A 2 7.72 -4.24 -16.95
C VAL A 2 6.23 -4.58 -17.07
N HIS A 3 5.77 -4.95 -18.26
CA HIS A 3 4.36 -5.22 -18.55
C HIS A 3 4.21 -6.22 -19.70
N GLY A 4 3.17 -7.06 -19.68
CA GLY A 4 2.92 -8.02 -20.75
C GLY A 4 1.82 -9.02 -20.40
N ASP A 5 1.35 -9.74 -21.41
CA ASP A 5 0.20 -10.66 -21.28
C ASP A 5 0.59 -12.05 -20.72
N LYS A 6 1.90 -12.32 -20.59
CA LYS A 6 2.45 -13.58 -20.10
C LYS A 6 3.22 -13.35 -18.80
N GLU A 7 2.69 -13.89 -17.71
CA GLU A 7 3.23 -13.71 -16.37
C GLU A 7 4.70 -14.16 -16.26
N GLU A 8 5.08 -15.25 -16.92
CA GLU A 8 6.44 -15.78 -16.86
C GLU A 8 7.46 -14.83 -17.50
N ILE A 9 7.06 -14.18 -18.61
CA ILE A 9 7.91 -13.22 -19.32
C ILE A 9 8.05 -11.95 -18.47
N VAL A 10 6.93 -11.43 -17.97
CA VAL A 10 6.90 -10.26 -17.09
C VAL A 10 7.76 -10.48 -15.84
N TYR A 11 7.71 -11.69 -15.25
CA TYR A 11 8.52 -12.02 -14.10
C TYR A 11 10.03 -12.03 -14.42
N SER A 12 10.43 -12.65 -15.54
CA SER A 12 11.82 -12.69 -15.98
C SER A 12 12.38 -11.29 -16.21
N GLU A 13 11.65 -10.47 -16.98
CA GLU A 13 12.03 -9.08 -17.27
C GLU A 13 12.10 -8.23 -15.98
N LEU A 14 11.21 -8.48 -15.01
CA LEU A 14 11.26 -7.80 -13.71
C LEU A 14 12.53 -8.14 -12.93
N CYS A 15 12.96 -9.40 -12.91
CA CYS A 15 14.21 -9.80 -12.26
C CYS A 15 15.41 -9.07 -12.88
N GLU A 16 15.48 -9.00 -14.20
CA GLU A 16 16.55 -8.29 -14.92
C GLU A 16 16.62 -6.81 -14.53
N VAL A 17 15.48 -6.12 -14.51
CA VAL A 17 15.41 -4.71 -14.11
C VAL A 17 15.85 -4.49 -12.66
N VAL A 18 15.49 -5.41 -11.75
CA VAL A 18 15.91 -5.34 -10.34
C VAL A 18 17.42 -5.50 -10.21
N ASP A 19 18.02 -6.44 -10.94
CA ASP A 19 19.47 -6.66 -10.92
C ASP A 19 20.23 -5.44 -11.48
N GLU A 20 19.75 -4.83 -12.57
CA GLU A 20 20.30 -3.59 -13.11
C GLU A 20 20.24 -2.44 -12.09
N TRP A 21 19.13 -2.32 -11.37
CA TRP A 21 18.96 -1.30 -10.32
C TRP A 21 19.94 -1.49 -9.17
N ILE A 22 20.16 -2.74 -8.72
CA ILE A 22 21.12 -3.05 -7.66
C ILE A 22 22.53 -2.62 -8.09
N GLN A 23 22.94 -2.97 -9.32
CA GLN A 23 24.24 -2.58 -9.86
C GLN A 23 24.41 -1.06 -9.94
N LEU A 24 23.35 -0.33 -10.32
CA LEU A 24 23.38 1.13 -10.35
C LEU A 24 23.55 1.73 -8.95
N TYR A 25 22.82 1.23 -7.96
CA TYR A 25 22.92 1.66 -6.57
C TYR A 25 24.34 1.43 -6.01
N GLU A 26 24.91 0.26 -6.28
CA GLU A 26 26.29 -0.05 -5.88
C GLU A 26 27.30 0.89 -6.53
N LYS A 27 27.14 1.19 -7.82
CA LYS A 27 28.02 2.11 -8.56
C LYS A 27 27.94 3.55 -8.05
N GLU A 28 26.75 4.00 -7.65
CA GLU A 28 26.51 5.35 -7.14
C GLU A 28 26.76 5.47 -5.62
N GLY A 29 27.08 4.37 -4.93
CA GLY A 29 27.26 4.35 -3.48
C GLY A 29 25.97 4.61 -2.71
N LEU A 30 24.81 4.36 -3.32
CA LEU A 30 23.50 4.51 -2.71
C LEU A 30 23.15 3.25 -1.91
N THR A 31 22.52 3.43 -0.75
CA THR A 31 22.00 2.31 0.03
C THR A 31 20.71 1.78 -0.60
N LEU A 32 20.58 0.46 -0.71
CA LEU A 32 19.33 -0.18 -1.09
C LEU A 32 18.20 0.19 -0.11
N PRO A 33 16.94 0.29 -0.59
CA PRO A 33 15.80 0.57 0.26
C PRO A 33 15.65 -0.51 1.34
N GLU A 34 15.11 -0.12 2.49
CA GLU A 34 14.81 -1.07 3.56
C GLU A 34 13.88 -2.18 3.09
N ARG A 35 14.13 -3.40 3.56
CA ARG A 35 13.26 -4.56 3.31
C ARG A 35 11.83 -4.23 3.74
N THR A 36 10.89 -4.42 2.82
CA THR A 36 9.46 -4.31 3.12
C THR A 36 8.93 -5.52 3.88
N SER A 37 9.58 -6.69 3.73
CA SER A 37 9.25 -7.92 4.45
C SER A 37 9.69 -7.87 5.91
N GLY A 38 8.88 -8.49 6.79
CA GLY A 38 9.17 -8.55 8.22
C GLY A 38 8.90 -7.25 8.99
N LYS A 39 8.40 -6.19 8.32
CA LYS A 39 7.93 -4.98 9.01
C LYS A 39 6.77 -5.31 9.94
N ARG A 40 6.90 -4.96 11.22
CA ARG A 40 5.80 -5.06 12.19
C ARG A 40 4.93 -3.81 12.09
N TYR A 41 3.71 -3.98 11.60
CA TYR A 41 2.72 -2.90 11.56
C TYR A 41 1.96 -2.86 12.89
N SER A 42 1.86 -1.68 13.51
CA SER A 42 1.15 -1.48 14.78
C SER A 42 -0.38 -1.55 14.65
N GLY A 43 -0.89 -1.50 13.41
CA GLY A 43 -2.32 -1.33 13.11
C GLY A 43 -2.83 0.10 13.31
N LYS A 44 -1.97 1.03 13.74
CA LYS A 44 -2.33 2.43 13.99
C LYS A 44 -1.56 3.33 13.04
N PHE A 45 -2.28 4.20 12.34
CA PHE A 45 -1.72 5.22 11.47
C PHE A 45 -2.65 6.42 11.43
N ASN A 46 -2.08 7.62 11.39
CA ASN A 46 -2.83 8.86 11.35
C ASN A 46 -3.01 9.29 9.90
N LEU A 47 -4.24 9.62 9.51
CA LEU A 47 -4.58 10.11 8.18
C LEU A 47 -5.09 11.55 8.23
N ARG A 48 -4.81 12.32 7.18
CA ARG A 48 -5.42 13.62 6.92
C ARG A 48 -6.36 13.45 5.73
N VAL A 49 -7.67 13.50 6.00
CA VAL A 49 -8.72 13.21 4.99
C VAL A 49 -9.50 14.45 4.55
N GLY A 50 -9.30 15.60 5.21
CA GLY A 50 -10.09 16.80 4.99
C GLY A 50 -11.40 16.80 5.77
N GLU A 51 -11.98 17.99 5.97
CA GLU A 51 -13.18 18.19 6.78
C GLU A 51 -14.41 17.52 6.16
N GLU A 52 -14.64 17.75 4.86
CA GLU A 52 -15.78 17.21 4.12
C GLU A 52 -15.86 15.68 4.18
N LEU A 53 -14.74 14.99 3.89
CA LEU A 53 -14.69 13.53 3.95
C LEU A 53 -14.85 13.03 5.40
N HIS A 54 -14.30 13.73 6.38
CA HIS A 54 -14.48 13.35 7.78
C HIS A 54 -15.94 13.44 8.23
N GLU A 55 -16.66 14.50 7.83
CA GLU A 55 -18.09 14.66 8.10
C GLU A 55 -18.91 13.54 7.48
N LEU A 56 -18.69 13.26 6.19
CA LEU A 56 -19.40 12.20 5.47
C LEU A 56 -19.17 10.82 6.12
N LEU A 57 -17.93 10.48 6.46
CA LEU A 57 -17.62 9.21 7.13
C LEU A 57 -18.32 9.10 8.50
N ASN A 58 -18.45 10.22 9.22
CA ASN A 58 -19.12 10.25 10.51
C ASN A 58 -20.62 9.98 10.35
N ILE A 59 -21.27 10.64 9.38
CA ILE A 59 -22.68 10.42 9.06
C ILE A 59 -22.94 8.96 8.66
N GLU A 60 -22.11 8.38 7.80
CA GLU A 60 -22.27 6.98 7.37
C GLU A 60 -22.03 5.98 8.52
N SER A 61 -21.09 6.28 9.42
CA SER A 61 -20.89 5.45 10.61
C SER A 61 -22.11 5.47 11.54
N LEU A 62 -22.75 6.63 11.71
CA LEU A 62 -23.98 6.75 12.49
C LEU A 62 -25.16 6.00 11.84
N LYS A 63 -25.32 6.09 10.52
CA LYS A 63 -26.35 5.36 9.78
C LYS A 63 -26.23 3.84 9.93
N SER A 64 -24.99 3.35 10.02
CA SER A 64 -24.71 1.92 10.20
C SER A 64 -24.73 1.47 11.67
N GLY A 65 -24.86 2.40 12.63
CA GLY A 65 -24.83 2.11 14.07
C GLY A 65 -23.45 1.67 14.56
N GLU A 66 -22.40 1.99 13.81
CA GLU A 66 -21.02 1.60 14.09
C GLU A 66 -20.22 2.84 14.55
N SER A 67 -19.14 2.64 15.32
CA SER A 67 -18.19 3.73 15.57
C SER A 67 -17.46 4.09 14.27
N LEU A 68 -17.07 5.37 14.10
CA LEU A 68 -16.30 5.84 12.95
C LEU A 68 -15.10 4.93 12.64
N ASN A 69 -14.36 4.49 13.66
CA ASN A 69 -13.23 3.58 13.47
C ASN A 69 -13.65 2.21 12.92
N SER A 70 -14.73 1.61 13.45
CA SER A 70 -15.21 0.30 13.00
C SER A 70 -15.72 0.38 11.56
N TYR A 71 -16.46 1.44 11.25
CA TYR A 71 -16.95 1.74 9.91
C TYR A 71 -15.80 1.89 8.90
N CYS A 72 -14.79 2.69 9.24
CA CYS A 72 -13.60 2.86 8.40
C CYS A 72 -12.83 1.56 8.21
N VAL A 73 -12.61 0.76 9.27
CA VAL A 73 -11.90 -0.53 9.15
C VAL A 73 -12.66 -1.50 8.23
N LYS A 74 -13.98 -1.61 8.38
CA LYS A 74 -14.83 -2.46 7.54
C LYS A 74 -14.80 -2.02 6.08
N THR A 75 -14.91 -0.72 5.83
CA THR A 75 -14.84 -0.14 4.47
C THR A 75 -13.47 -0.41 3.84
N LEU A 76 -12.37 -0.17 4.58
CA LEU A 76 -11.02 -0.41 4.10
C LEU A 76 -10.78 -1.90 3.79
N ARG A 77 -11.21 -2.81 4.66
CA ARG A 77 -11.15 -4.26 4.45
C ARG A 77 -11.82 -4.67 3.13
N SER A 78 -13.06 -4.23 2.93
CA SER A 78 -13.80 -4.51 1.70
C SER A 78 -13.10 -3.98 0.44
N GLN A 79 -12.41 -2.84 0.49
CA GLN A 79 -11.70 -2.27 -0.67
C GLN A 79 -10.39 -2.99 -0.98
N VAL A 80 -9.70 -3.51 0.04
CA VAL A 80 -8.42 -4.22 -0.14
C VAL A 80 -8.59 -5.74 -0.29
N GLY A 81 -9.83 -6.25 -0.32
CA GLY A 81 -10.12 -7.68 -0.46
C GLY A 81 -9.85 -8.51 0.81
N LEU A 82 -10.00 -7.90 1.99
CA LEU A 82 -9.88 -8.53 3.31
C LEU A 82 -11.20 -8.60 4.07
#